data_AF-A0A7J4EQ96-F1
#
_entry.id   AF-A0A7J4EQ96-F1
#
_cell.length_a   1.000
_cell.length_b   1.000
_cell.length_c   1.000
_cell.angle_alpha   90.00
_cell.angle_beta   90.00
_cell.angle_gamma   90.00
#
_symmetry.space_group_name_H-M   'P 1'
#
loop_
_entity.id
_entity.type
_entity.pdbx_description
1 polymer ?
#
loop_
_entity_poly.entity_id
_entity_poly.type
_entity_poly.pdbx_seq_one_letter_code
_entity_poly.pdbx_strand_id
1 'polypeptide(L)'
;MKECCWHLSAFEIEGVSYHFMPESEKGMHHKLGRILNPGMEFYHIYDFGTSTELRLKVVGERMGKAEEKVRILAKNEPPDIRCECGERAEWVCTVCLLEMENCYFCDECSKGHECGEEMLLPVVNSPRCGFCGYEGGKYGD
;
A
#
# COMPACT_ATOMS: atom_id res chain seq x y z
N MET A 1 -8.35 -11.30 1.08
CA MET A 1 -7.62 -10.02 1.18
C MET A 1 -8.62 -9.03 1.73
N LYS A 2 -8.35 -8.34 2.85
CA LYS A 2 -9.20 -7.23 3.28
C LYS A 2 -8.55 -5.96 2.72
N GLU A 3 -9.28 -5.23 1.90
CA GLU A 3 -8.83 -3.91 1.44
C GLU A 3 -8.84 -2.94 2.61
N CYS A 4 -7.84 -2.05 2.68
CA CYS A 4 -7.58 -1.28 3.89
C CYS A 4 -8.59 -0.14 4.11
N CYS A 5 -9.33 0.26 3.07
CA CYS A 5 -10.23 1.42 3.10
C CYS A 5 -11.51 1.26 2.23
N TRP A 6 -11.93 0.03 1.91
CA TRP A 6 -13.08 -0.25 1.02
C TRP A 6 -12.97 0.31 -0.41
N HIS A 7 -11.76 0.56 -0.88
CA HIS A 7 -11.58 0.91 -2.29
C HIS A 7 -11.78 -0.30 -3.18
N LEU A 8 -11.80 -0.04 -4.49
CA LEU A 8 -11.81 -1.08 -5.49
C LEU A 8 -10.37 -1.40 -5.87
N SER A 9 -10.09 -2.69 -6.03
CA SER A 9 -8.84 -3.16 -6.60
C SER A 9 -9.05 -4.20 -7.70
N ALA A 10 -8.00 -4.38 -8.50
CA ALA A 10 -7.91 -5.44 -9.50
C ALA A 10 -6.50 -6.02 -9.61
N PHE A 11 -6.42 -7.30 -9.98
CA PHE A 11 -5.19 -7.90 -10.50
C PHE A 11 -5.29 -8.03 -12.02
N GLU A 12 -4.26 -7.60 -12.74
CA GLU A 12 -4.12 -7.79 -14.18
C GLU A 12 -3.11 -8.89 -14.45
N ILE A 13 -3.58 -10.07 -14.85
CA ILE A 13 -2.75 -11.26 -15.09
C ILE A 13 -3.00 -11.76 -16.52
N GLU A 14 -1.97 -11.74 -17.36
CA GLU A 14 -2.03 -12.21 -18.76
C GLU A 14 -3.21 -11.61 -19.57
N GLY A 15 -3.51 -10.32 -19.36
CA GLY A 15 -4.61 -9.62 -20.04
C GLY A 15 -6.00 -9.93 -19.48
N VAL A 16 -6.08 -10.62 -18.35
CA VAL A 16 -7.31 -10.87 -17.60
C VAL A 16 -7.33 -10.03 -16.33
N SER A 17 -8.35 -9.18 -16.20
CA SER A 17 -8.62 -8.42 -14.99
C SER A 17 -9.47 -9.23 -13.99
N TYR A 18 -9.01 -9.32 -12.76
CA TYR A 18 -9.68 -9.97 -11.63
C TYR A 18 -10.05 -8.91 -10.60
N HIS A 19 -11.34 -8.60 -10.47
CA HIS A 19 -11.82 -7.50 -9.62
C HIS A 19 -12.25 -7.96 -8.24
N PHE A 20 -12.09 -7.07 -7.24
CA PHE A 20 -12.63 -7.29 -5.90
C PHE A 20 -14.16 -7.34 -5.88
N MET A 21 -14.82 -6.43 -6.61
CA MET A 21 -16.26 -6.43 -6.85
C MET A 21 -16.53 -6.62 -8.36
N PRO A 22 -16.57 -7.87 -8.84
CA PRO A 22 -16.72 -8.12 -10.26
C PRO A 22 -18.20 -8.00 -10.67
N GLU A 23 -18.46 -7.36 -11.81
CA GLU A 23 -19.79 -7.38 -12.44
C GLU A 23 -20.10 -8.73 -13.14
N SER A 24 -19.08 -9.58 -13.32
CA SER A 24 -19.14 -10.90 -13.97
C SER A 24 -18.33 -11.97 -13.20
N GLU A 25 -18.11 -13.17 -13.74
CA GLU A 25 -17.48 -14.30 -13.02
C GLU A 25 -15.99 -14.11 -12.61
N LYS A 26 -15.32 -13.02 -13.03
CA LYS A 26 -13.88 -12.81 -12.80
C LYS A 26 -13.58 -12.10 -11.47
N GLY A 27 -14.00 -12.71 -10.37
CA GLY A 27 -13.67 -12.25 -9.02
C GLY A 27 -12.28 -12.68 -8.56
N MET A 28 -11.78 -12.14 -7.45
CA MET A 28 -10.46 -12.52 -6.89
C MET A 28 -10.42 -13.89 -6.18
N HIS A 29 -11.53 -14.64 -6.15
CA HIS A 29 -11.64 -15.90 -5.40
C HIS A 29 -11.10 -17.13 -6.15
N HIS A 30 -9.84 -17.06 -6.59
CA HIS A 30 -9.18 -18.16 -7.29
C HIS A 30 -7.97 -18.71 -6.54
N LYS A 31 -7.64 -19.99 -6.81
CA LYS A 31 -6.40 -20.60 -6.30
C LYS A 31 -5.21 -20.09 -7.11
N LEU A 32 -4.25 -19.45 -6.44
CA LEU A 32 -3.05 -18.88 -7.10
C LEU A 32 -2.28 -19.90 -7.94
N GLY A 33 -2.07 -21.12 -7.45
CA GLY A 33 -1.36 -22.18 -8.19
C GLY A 33 -2.08 -22.73 -9.43
N ARG A 34 -3.25 -22.19 -9.80
CA ARG A 34 -3.90 -22.46 -11.09
C ARG A 34 -3.71 -21.34 -12.11
N ILE A 35 -3.26 -20.16 -11.66
CA ILE A 35 -3.20 -18.93 -12.45
C ILE A 35 -1.75 -18.45 -12.59
N LEU A 36 -0.96 -18.61 -11.53
CA LEU A 36 0.40 -18.10 -11.45
C LEU A 36 1.42 -19.22 -11.65
N ASN A 37 2.49 -18.91 -12.39
CA ASN A 37 3.63 -19.77 -12.65
C ASN A 37 4.93 -19.01 -12.34
N PRO A 38 6.01 -19.70 -11.94
CA PRO A 38 7.33 -19.09 -11.79
C PRO A 38 7.76 -18.29 -13.02
N GLY A 39 8.31 -17.10 -12.79
CA GLY A 39 8.77 -16.17 -13.83
C GLY A 39 7.70 -15.18 -14.30
N MET A 40 6.42 -15.40 -14.01
CA MET A 40 5.36 -14.47 -14.39
C MET A 40 5.50 -13.11 -13.72
N GLU A 41 5.21 -12.05 -14.48
CA GLU A 41 5.03 -10.68 -14.01
C GLU A 41 3.59 -10.24 -14.28
N PHE A 42 2.97 -9.58 -13.30
CA PHE A 42 1.58 -9.16 -13.34
C PHE A 42 1.38 -7.92 -12.47
N TYR A 43 0.22 -7.28 -12.54
CA TYR A 43 -0.03 -6.02 -11.84
C TYR A 43 -1.15 -6.13 -10.83
N HIS A 44 -1.07 -5.30 -9.79
CA HIS A 44 -2.14 -5.04 -8.86
C HIS A 44 -2.39 -3.53 -8.82
N ILE A 45 -3.64 -3.15 -9.07
CA ILE A 45 -4.09 -1.76 -9.04
C ILE A 45 -5.02 -1.64 -7.83
N TYR A 46 -4.62 -0.83 -6.86
CA TYR A 46 -5.43 -0.53 -5.67
C TYR A 46 -5.92 0.91 -5.74
N ASP A 47 -7.21 1.10 -5.44
CA ASP A 47 -7.91 2.39 -5.47
C ASP A 47 -7.92 3.05 -6.86
N PHE A 48 -8.99 2.86 -7.64
CA PHE A 48 -9.10 3.45 -8.97
C PHE A 48 -9.21 4.99 -8.99
N GLY A 49 -9.49 5.64 -7.85
CA GLY A 49 -9.52 7.09 -7.75
C GLY A 49 -8.13 7.70 -7.57
N THR A 50 -7.31 7.11 -6.69
CA THR A 50 -5.91 7.51 -6.45
C THR A 50 -4.98 6.30 -6.56
N SER A 51 -4.80 5.80 -7.78
CA SER A 51 -4.21 4.48 -8.00
C SER A 51 -2.83 4.32 -7.40
N THR A 52 -2.66 3.18 -6.72
CA THR A 52 -1.36 2.62 -6.41
C THR A 52 -1.18 1.35 -7.20
N GLU A 53 -0.24 1.40 -8.14
CA GLU A 53 0.04 0.33 -9.08
C GLU A 53 1.30 -0.42 -8.64
N LEU A 54 1.15 -1.72 -8.40
CA LEU A 54 2.24 -2.60 -8.00
C LEU A 54 2.52 -3.59 -9.11
N ARG A 55 3.78 -3.68 -9.53
CA ARG A 55 4.26 -4.79 -10.36
C ARG A 55 4.71 -5.93 -9.46
N LEU A 56 4.11 -7.10 -9.68
CA LEU A 56 4.36 -8.32 -8.92
C LEU A 56 5.06 -9.34 -9.80
N LYS A 57 5.95 -10.13 -9.18
CA LYS A 57 6.71 -11.19 -9.85
C LYS A 57 6.69 -12.48 -9.05
N VAL A 58 6.39 -13.58 -9.73
CA VAL A 58 6.50 -14.92 -9.16
C VAL A 58 7.95 -15.36 -9.26
N VAL A 59 8.71 -15.25 -8.17
CA VAL A 59 10.14 -15.59 -8.17
C VAL A 59 10.42 -17.10 -8.15
N GLY A 60 9.45 -17.90 -7.72
CA GLY A 60 9.57 -19.35 -7.63
C GLY A 60 8.42 -19.97 -6.86
N GLU A 61 8.44 -21.29 -6.76
CA GLU A 61 7.48 -22.07 -5.98
C GLU A 61 8.20 -23.16 -5.18
N ARG A 62 7.56 -23.64 -4.13
CA ARG A 62 8.05 -24.78 -3.35
C ARG A 62 6.91 -25.63 -2.85
N MET A 63 7.14 -26.94 -2.78
CA MET A 63 6.21 -27.86 -2.13
C MET A 63 6.45 -27.85 -0.61
N GLY A 64 5.38 -27.69 0.17
CA GLY A 64 5.47 -27.71 1.63
C GLY A 64 4.16 -27.33 2.31
N LYS A 65 4.11 -27.52 3.63
CA LYS A 65 3.00 -27.05 4.46
C LYS A 65 3.21 -25.58 4.80
N ALA A 66 2.22 -24.75 4.48
CA ALA A 66 2.19 -23.37 4.93
C ALA A 66 1.56 -23.31 6.32
N GLU A 67 2.27 -22.77 7.31
CA GLU A 67 1.73 -22.54 8.66
C GLU A 67 0.78 -21.33 8.69
N GLU A 68 1.04 -20.35 7.83
CA GLU A 68 0.23 -19.14 7.65
C GLU A 68 -0.15 -18.96 6.17
N LYS A 69 -1.23 -18.21 5.92
CA LYS A 69 -1.70 -17.94 4.54
C LYS A 69 -0.73 -17.07 3.73
N VAL A 70 -0.05 -16.14 4.40
CA VAL A 70 0.93 -15.22 3.82
C VAL A 70 2.04 -15.03 4.85
N ARG A 71 3.30 -15.13 4.42
CA ARG A 71 4.48 -14.86 5.24
C ARG A 71 5.38 -13.87 4.51
N ILE A 72 5.77 -12.80 5.20
CA ILE A 72 6.73 -11.84 4.67
C ILE A 72 8.14 -12.43 4.84
N LEU A 73 8.92 -12.41 3.77
CA LEU A 73 10.31 -12.90 3.78
C LEU A 73 11.32 -11.76 3.88
N ALA A 74 11.00 -10.60 3.29
CA ALA A 74 11.81 -9.40 3.29
C ALA A 74 10.91 -8.17 3.13
N LYS A 75 11.40 -7.02 3.59
CA LYS A 75 10.80 -5.69 3.42
C LYS A 75 11.91 -4.73 3.02
N ASN A 76 11.60 -3.72 2.23
CA ASN A 76 12.56 -2.66 1.95
C ASN A 76 12.80 -1.84 3.22
N GLU A 77 14.00 -1.29 3.35
CA GLU A 77 14.25 -0.24 4.34
C GLU A 77 13.32 0.96 4.06
N PRO A 78 12.76 1.58 5.11
CA PRO A 78 11.94 2.78 4.92
C PRO A 78 12.79 3.91 4.32
N PRO A 79 12.21 4.73 3.43
CA PRO A 79 12.90 5.91 2.92
C PRO A 79 13.25 6.88 4.07
N ASP A 80 14.39 7.57 3.96
CA ASP A 80 14.77 8.64 4.89
C ASP A 80 13.94 9.90 4.59
N ILE A 81 12.76 9.98 5.19
CA ILE A 81 11.85 11.12 5.09
C ILE A 81 12.11 12.05 6.26
N ARG A 82 12.41 13.31 5.95
CA ARG A 82 12.77 14.33 6.94
C ARG A 82 11.80 15.49 6.90
N CYS A 83 11.58 16.07 8.07
CA CYS A 83 10.96 17.37 8.20
C CYS A 83 11.93 18.46 7.68
N GLU A 84 11.40 19.63 7.34
CA GLU A 84 12.20 20.80 6.95
C GLU A 84 13.23 21.23 8.00
N CYS A 85 12.98 20.95 9.28
CA CYS A 85 13.93 21.22 10.36
C CYS A 85 15.13 20.25 10.37
N GLY A 86 15.10 19.18 9.57
CA GLY A 86 16.16 18.17 9.43
C GLY A 86 15.95 16.89 10.26
N GLU A 87 15.06 16.92 11.24
CA GLU A 87 14.66 15.75 12.03
C GLU A 87 13.86 14.74 11.20
N ARG A 88 13.82 13.48 11.65
CA ARG A 88 13.00 12.44 11.03
C ARG A 88 11.53 12.85 11.07
N ALA A 89 10.82 12.67 9.94
CA ALA A 89 9.38 12.89 9.90
C ALA A 89 8.65 11.70 10.52
N GLU A 90 7.73 12.00 11.43
CA GLU A 90 6.84 11.03 12.06
C GLU A 90 5.40 11.17 11.52
N TRP A 91 5.08 12.35 10.97
CA TRP A 91 3.74 12.70 10.49
C TRP A 91 3.76 13.16 9.05
N VAL A 92 2.68 12.86 8.34
CA VAL A 92 2.34 13.42 7.03
C VAL A 92 0.98 14.10 7.10
N CYS A 93 0.90 15.37 6.69
CA CYS A 93 -0.37 16.09 6.56
C CYS A 93 -1.05 15.75 5.24
N THR A 94 -2.27 15.21 5.33
CA THR A 94 -3.06 14.78 4.17
C THR A 94 -3.50 15.96 3.29
N VAL A 95 -3.72 17.16 3.85
CA VAL A 95 -4.08 18.37 3.09
C VAL A 95 -2.89 18.88 2.29
N CYS A 96 -1.76 19.13 2.96
CA CYS A 96 -0.54 19.60 2.31
C CYS A 96 -0.06 18.62 1.23
N LEU A 97 -0.22 17.31 1.45
CA LEU A 97 0.11 16.28 0.46
C LEU A 97 -0.74 16.42 -0.81
N LEU A 98 -2.05 16.67 -0.67
CA LEU A 98 -2.95 16.89 -1.80
C LEU A 98 -2.67 18.20 -2.54
N GLU A 99 -2.26 19.24 -1.81
CA GLU A 99 -1.90 20.55 -2.35
C GLU A 99 -0.48 20.59 -2.94
N MET A 100 0.26 19.46 -2.89
CA MET A 100 1.64 19.31 -3.36
C MET A 100 2.63 20.25 -2.65
N GLU A 101 2.38 20.52 -1.37
CA GLU A 101 3.23 21.32 -0.50
C GLU A 101 4.15 20.45 0.38
N ASN A 102 4.97 21.08 1.23
CA ASN A 102 5.69 20.33 2.26
C ASN A 102 4.68 19.72 3.24
N CYS A 103 4.61 18.40 3.25
CA CYS A 103 3.62 17.65 4.02
C CYS A 103 4.24 16.80 5.14
N TYR A 104 5.56 16.77 5.30
CA TYR A 104 6.24 15.90 6.26
C TYR A 104 6.74 16.67 7.48
N PHE A 105 6.35 16.19 8.66
CA PHE A 105 6.61 16.86 9.94
C PHE A 105 7.18 15.89 10.96
N CYS A 106 8.16 16.34 11.74
CA CYS A 106 8.55 15.66 12.97
C CYS A 106 7.52 15.95 14.07
N ASP A 107 7.58 15.22 15.19
CA ASP A 107 6.68 15.39 16.33
C ASP A 107 6.58 16.83 16.86
N GLU A 108 7.67 17.61 16.82
CA GLU A 108 7.65 18.99 17.33
C GLU A 108 7.08 19.98 16.31
N CYS A 109 7.40 19.82 15.03
CA CYS A 109 6.91 20.71 13.97
C CYS A 109 5.47 20.41 13.57
N SER A 110 4.93 19.23 13.92
CA SER A 110 3.53 18.89 13.68
C SER A 110 2.58 19.56 14.68
N LYS A 111 3.06 19.90 15.88
CA LYS A 111 2.25 20.56 16.92
C LYS A 111 1.83 21.96 16.47
N GLY A 112 0.53 22.21 16.49
CA GLY A 112 -0.02 23.50 16.04
C GLY A 112 0.10 23.72 14.53
N HIS A 113 0.32 22.66 13.75
CA HIS A 113 0.24 22.73 12.29
C HIS A 113 -1.13 23.28 11.85
N GLU A 114 -1.11 24.15 10.85
CA GLU A 114 -2.23 25.02 10.48
C GLU A 114 -3.46 24.26 10.02
N CYS A 115 -3.26 23.12 9.36
CA CYS A 115 -4.34 22.26 8.88
C CYS A 115 -5.01 21.44 9.99
N GLY A 116 -4.51 21.50 11.23
CA GLY A 116 -5.02 20.72 12.37
C GLY A 116 -4.34 19.36 12.53
N GLU A 117 -4.27 18.89 13.78
CA GLU A 117 -3.66 17.59 14.12
C GLU A 117 -4.47 16.41 13.58
N GLU A 118 -5.77 16.59 13.35
CA GLU A 118 -6.67 15.60 12.76
C GLU A 118 -6.35 15.28 11.29
N MET A 119 -5.59 16.14 10.62
CA MET A 119 -5.18 15.95 9.23
C MET A 119 -3.84 15.21 9.10
N LEU A 120 -3.20 14.89 10.23
CA LEU A 120 -1.94 14.18 10.29
C LEU A 120 -2.17 12.66 10.33
N LEU A 121 -1.41 11.95 9.52
CA LEU A 121 -1.27 10.49 9.57
C LEU A 121 0.17 10.11 9.89
N PRO A 122 0.43 8.95 10.51
CA PRO A 122 1.79 8.49 10.73
C PRO A 122 2.50 8.24 9.40
N VAL A 123 3.78 8.59 9.33
CA VAL A 123 4.66 8.19 8.24
C VAL A 123 4.89 6.69 8.33
N VAL A 124 4.51 5.97 7.28
CA VAL A 124 4.61 4.49 7.22
C VAL A 124 5.36 4.04 5.98
N ASN A 125 6.01 2.88 6.06
CA ASN A 125 6.74 2.29 4.93
C ASN A 125 5.79 1.64 3.92
N SER A 126 5.03 2.48 3.22
CA SER A 126 4.01 2.10 2.24
C SER A 126 3.86 3.17 1.18
N PRO A 127 3.65 2.80 -0.10
CA PRO A 127 3.31 3.76 -1.16
C PRO A 127 1.95 4.47 -0.94
N ARG A 128 1.15 4.03 0.03
CA ARG A 128 -0.11 4.68 0.45
C ARG A 128 0.05 5.62 1.65
N CYS A 129 1.27 5.88 2.11
CA CYS A 129 1.52 6.82 3.19
C CYS A 129 0.85 8.17 2.90
N GLY A 130 0.06 8.67 3.84
CA GLY A 130 -0.66 9.96 3.72
C GLY A 130 -1.94 9.92 2.88
N PHE A 131 -2.36 8.77 2.34
CA PHE A 131 -3.60 8.67 1.57
C PHE A 131 -4.69 7.91 2.31
N CYS A 132 -5.92 8.42 2.23
CA CYS A 132 -7.16 7.70 2.59
C CYS A 132 -7.21 7.19 4.03
N GLY A 133 -6.57 7.90 4.97
CA GLY A 133 -6.51 7.47 6.38
C GLY A 133 -5.67 6.21 6.58
N TYR A 134 -4.78 5.87 5.65
CA TYR A 134 -3.94 4.69 5.78
C TYR A 134 -2.83 4.92 6.81
N GLU A 135 -3.00 4.32 7.99
CA GLU A 135 -2.07 4.41 9.13
C GLU A 135 -1.06 3.25 9.19
N GLY A 136 -0.97 2.45 8.11
CA GLY A 136 -0.23 1.20 8.12
C GLY A 136 -1.10 -0.03 8.40
N GLY A 137 -0.55 -1.22 8.14
CA GLY A 137 -1.21 -2.49 8.43
C GLY A 137 -0.51 -3.27 9.54
N LYS A 138 -0.95 -4.51 9.79
CA LYS A 138 -0.29 -5.46 10.73
C LYS A 138 1.22 -5.66 10.48
N TYR A 139 1.70 -5.29 9.28
CA TYR A 139 3.08 -5.42 8.85
C TYR A 139 3.71 -4.06 8.50
N GLY A 140 3.11 -2.97 9.01
CA GLY A 140 3.39 -1.57 8.67
C GLY A 140 4.66 -1.01 9.29
N ASP A 141 5.11 -1.56 10.42
CA ASP A 141 6.29 -1.16 11.20
C ASP A 141 7.57 -0.93 10.38
#